data_AF-A0A7T5UTT8-F1
#
_entry.id   AF-A0A7T5UTT8-F1
#
_cell.length_a   1.000
_cell.length_b   1.000
_cell.length_c   1.000
_cell.angle_alpha   90.00
_cell.angle_beta   90.00
_cell.angle_gamma   90.00
#
_symmetry.space_group_name_H-M   'P 1'
#
loop_
_entity.id
_entity.type
_entity.pdbx_description
1 polymer ?
#
loop_
_entity_poly.entity_id
_entity_poly.type
_entity_poly.pdbx_seq_one_letter_code
_entity_poly.pdbx_strand_id
1 'polypeptide(L)'
;MFYEKLKKLIPKKKDILENKHFKIFGNIIYNPLLWSFRRYSVAKAFSIGLFCAWIPIPFQMILSAAIAIFLKANLPISIALVWITNPITMPPLFFFAYKIGSWILSSPFHNTNIELSFTYFSTAVHDIWKPFLLGCLICGITSAIIGNILVRIIWRYSINKLWNNRKKLK
;
A
#
# COMPACT_ATOMS: atom_id res chain seq x y z
N MET A 1 -2.17 -3.70 31.86
CA MET A 1 -3.39 -4.51 31.62
C MET A 1 -3.75 -4.69 30.12
N PHE A 2 -3.55 -3.70 29.24
CA PHE A 2 -3.80 -3.82 27.78
C PHE A 2 -2.81 -4.73 27.03
N TYR A 3 -1.53 -4.71 27.41
CA TYR A 3 -0.45 -5.53 26.84
C TYR A 3 -0.67 -7.04 27.02
N GLU A 4 -1.22 -7.45 28.16
CA GLU A 4 -1.56 -8.85 28.49
C GLU A 4 -2.71 -9.39 27.61
N LYS A 5 -3.74 -8.57 27.36
CA LYS A 5 -4.87 -8.94 26.47
C LYS A 5 -4.42 -9.09 25.01
N LEU A 6 -3.52 -8.22 24.54
CA LEU A 6 -2.92 -8.33 23.20
C LEU A 6 -2.05 -9.58 23.04
N LYS A 7 -1.32 -9.98 24.10
CA LYS A 7 -0.47 -11.18 24.07
C LYS A 7 -1.26 -12.49 23.96
N LYS A 8 -2.50 -12.53 24.46
CA LYS A 8 -3.42 -13.68 24.32
C LYS A 8 -4.07 -13.80 22.94
N LEU A 9 -4.17 -12.69 22.20
CA LEU A 9 -4.70 -12.66 20.84
C LEU A 9 -3.63 -12.99 19.78
N ILE A 10 -2.36 -13.02 20.16
CA ILE A 10 -1.25 -13.40 19.28
C ILE A 10 -1.08 -14.92 19.39
N PRO A 11 -1.50 -15.70 18.39
CA PRO A 11 -1.25 -17.14 18.37
C PRO A 11 0.24 -17.41 18.54
N LYS A 12 0.57 -18.44 19.33
CA LYS A 12 1.98 -18.78 19.60
C LYS A 12 2.65 -19.13 18.28
N LYS A 13 3.89 -18.67 18.11
CA LYS A 13 4.70 -18.84 16.89
C LYS A 13 4.74 -20.29 16.38
N LYS A 14 4.58 -21.28 17.28
CA LYS A 14 4.50 -22.73 16.95
C LYS A 14 3.21 -23.12 16.22
N ASP A 15 2.05 -22.57 16.59
CA ASP A 15 0.75 -22.98 16.02
C ASP A 15 0.54 -22.45 14.58
N ILE A 16 1.26 -21.39 14.21
CA ILE A 16 1.29 -20.85 12.84
C ILE A 16 2.15 -21.73 11.92
N LEU A 17 3.18 -22.39 12.46
CA LEU A 17 4.15 -23.18 11.69
C LEU A 17 3.62 -24.57 11.29
N GLU A 18 2.63 -25.10 12.00
CA GLU A 18 2.10 -26.46 11.75
C GLU A 18 0.93 -26.50 10.74
N ASN A 19 0.35 -25.36 10.38
CA ASN A 19 -0.79 -25.31 9.48
C ASN A 19 -0.37 -25.45 8.01
N LYS A 20 -0.95 -26.42 7.29
CA LYS A 20 -0.63 -26.78 5.89
C LYS A 20 -0.72 -25.60 4.91
N HIS A 21 -1.59 -24.62 5.21
CA HIS A 21 -1.74 -23.38 4.43
C HIS A 21 -0.56 -22.42 4.56
N PHE A 22 0.22 -22.47 5.64
CA PHE A 22 1.41 -21.64 5.82
C PHE A 22 2.63 -22.16 5.07
N LYS A 23 2.66 -23.43 4.64
CA LYS A 23 3.75 -23.97 3.79
C LYS A 23 3.90 -23.26 2.45
N ILE A 24 2.84 -22.65 1.92
CA ILE A 24 2.88 -21.84 0.68
C ILE A 24 3.82 -20.64 0.84
N PHE A 25 3.99 -20.12 2.06
CA PHE A 25 4.91 -19.03 2.36
C PHE A 25 6.35 -19.51 2.69
N GLY A 26 6.62 -20.83 2.66
CA GLY A 26 7.96 -21.44 2.70
C GLY A 26 9.02 -20.70 3.54
N ASN A 27 10.18 -20.42 2.92
CA ASN A 27 11.31 -19.72 3.56
C ASN A 27 11.01 -18.26 3.96
N ILE A 28 9.92 -17.66 3.48
CA ILE A 28 9.54 -16.26 3.76
C ILE A 28 9.07 -16.13 5.22
N ILE A 29 8.43 -17.16 5.78
CA ILE A 29 8.00 -17.18 7.19
C ILE A 29 9.22 -17.12 8.13
N TYR A 30 10.34 -17.72 7.75
CA TYR A 30 11.53 -17.81 8.59
C TYR A 30 12.31 -16.49 8.65
N ASN A 31 12.02 -15.51 7.79
CA ASN A 31 12.70 -14.23 7.82
C ASN A 31 12.03 -13.27 8.84
N PRO A 32 12.60 -13.07 10.03
CA PRO A 32 11.97 -12.26 11.07
C PRO A 32 11.83 -10.78 10.67
N LEU A 33 12.62 -10.30 9.69
CA LEU A 33 12.55 -8.90 9.24
C LEU A 33 11.21 -8.57 8.59
N LEU A 34 10.62 -9.53 7.87
CA LEU A 34 9.34 -9.37 7.16
C LEU A 34 8.14 -9.26 8.09
N TRP A 35 8.28 -9.74 9.33
CA TRP A 35 7.25 -9.71 10.36
C TRP A 35 7.54 -8.68 11.45
N SER A 36 8.69 -8.02 11.37
CA SER A 36 9.14 -7.10 12.42
C SER A 36 8.44 -5.73 12.32
N PHE A 37 7.97 -5.23 13.46
CA PHE A 37 7.42 -3.87 13.60
C PHE A 37 8.54 -2.86 13.92
N ARG A 38 9.62 -2.89 13.13
CA ARG A 38 10.70 -1.90 13.26
C ARG A 38 10.34 -0.66 12.44
N ARG A 39 10.66 0.54 12.96
CA ARG A 39 10.38 1.84 12.30
C ARG A 39 10.69 1.85 10.80
N TYR A 40 11.86 1.35 10.41
CA TYR A 40 12.32 1.35 9.02
C TYR A 40 11.61 0.29 8.17
N SER A 41 11.29 -0.87 8.76
CA SER A 41 10.58 -1.95 8.06
C SER A 41 9.13 -1.54 7.75
N VAL A 42 8.46 -0.93 8.74
CA VAL A 42 7.09 -0.40 8.58
C VAL A 42 7.08 0.77 7.59
N ALA A 43 8.03 1.72 7.69
CA ALA A 43 8.09 2.84 6.76
C ALA A 43 8.30 2.38 5.29
N LYS A 44 9.18 1.40 5.06
CA LYS A 44 9.34 0.78 3.73
C LYS A 44 8.04 0.12 3.27
N ALA A 45 7.36 -0.61 4.15
CA ALA A 45 6.09 -1.27 3.82
C ALA A 45 5.02 -0.27 3.38
N PHE A 46 4.97 0.90 4.03
CA PHE A 46 4.08 1.98 3.62
C PHE A 46 4.39 2.51 2.23
N SER A 47 5.66 2.74 1.92
CA SER A 47 6.04 3.15 0.56
C SER A 47 5.66 2.12 -0.50
N ILE A 48 5.99 0.85 -0.26
CA ILE A 48 5.74 -0.24 -1.22
C ILE A 48 4.24 -0.44 -1.41
N GLY A 49 3.49 -0.61 -0.31
CA GLY A 49 2.06 -0.91 -0.36
C GLY A 49 1.25 0.23 -0.98
N LEU A 50 1.55 1.48 -0.62
CA LEU A 50 0.87 2.65 -1.21
C LEU A 50 1.24 2.83 -2.68
N PHE A 51 2.51 2.68 -3.07
CA PHE A 51 2.89 2.72 -4.48
C PHE A 51 2.14 1.65 -5.29
N CYS A 52 2.16 0.40 -4.80
CA CYS A 52 1.49 -0.71 -5.46
C CYS A 52 -0.03 -0.58 -5.50
N ALA A 53 -0.65 0.16 -4.57
CA ALA A 53 -2.09 0.44 -4.62
C ALA A 53 -2.48 1.19 -5.91
N TRP A 54 -1.60 2.04 -6.44
CA TRP A 54 -1.86 2.83 -7.65
C TRP A 54 -1.52 2.11 -8.96
N ILE A 55 -0.98 0.89 -8.92
CA ILE A 55 -0.65 0.13 -10.14
C ILE A 55 -1.92 -0.55 -10.65
N PRO A 56 -2.45 -0.16 -11.82
CA PRO A 56 -3.75 -0.62 -12.29
C PRO A 56 -3.65 -2.00 -12.96
N ILE A 57 -3.22 -3.01 -12.20
CA ILE A 57 -3.12 -4.40 -12.65
C ILE A 57 -3.91 -5.31 -11.71
N PRO A 58 -4.54 -6.37 -12.23
CA PRO A 58 -5.04 -7.43 -11.37
C PRO A 58 -3.87 -8.03 -10.58
N PHE A 59 -4.15 -8.49 -9.36
CA PHE A 59 -3.16 -9.13 -8.49
C PHE A 59 -1.96 -8.26 -8.07
N GLN A 60 -2.11 -6.93 -8.02
CA GLN A 60 -1.14 -5.98 -7.45
C GLN A 60 -0.62 -6.34 -6.03
N MET A 61 -1.36 -7.17 -5.28
CA MET A 61 -0.91 -7.74 -4.01
C MET A 61 0.34 -8.62 -4.16
N ILE A 62 0.42 -9.42 -5.22
CA ILE A 62 1.57 -10.29 -5.50
C ILE A 62 2.81 -9.43 -5.76
N LEU A 63 2.64 -8.37 -6.55
CA LEU A 63 3.70 -7.40 -6.82
C LEU A 63 4.18 -6.71 -5.53
N SER A 64 3.25 -6.24 -4.69
CA SER A 64 3.59 -5.66 -3.39
C SER A 64 4.33 -6.65 -2.48
N ALA A 65 3.87 -7.90 -2.43
CA ALA A 65 4.54 -8.96 -1.67
C ALA A 65 5.96 -9.22 -2.18
N ALA A 66 6.16 -9.33 -3.49
CA ALA A 66 7.46 -9.55 -4.10
C ALA A 66 8.45 -8.41 -3.77
N ILE A 67 8.02 -7.16 -3.93
CA ILE A 67 8.84 -5.97 -3.61
C ILE A 67 9.13 -5.91 -2.10
N ALA A 68 8.16 -6.23 -1.25
CA ALA A 68 8.34 -6.25 0.21
C ALA A 68 9.36 -7.31 0.64
N ILE A 69 9.34 -8.51 0.04
CA ILE A 69 10.32 -9.57 0.29
C ILE A 69 11.71 -9.11 -0.14
N PHE A 70 11.83 -8.58 -1.37
CA PHE A 70 13.10 -8.11 -1.92
C PHE A 70 13.73 -6.99 -1.07
N LEU A 71 12.94 -6.00 -0.66
CA LEU A 71 13.40 -4.86 0.13
C LEU A 71 13.43 -5.11 1.65
N LYS A 72 13.09 -6.33 2.09
CA LYS A 72 12.99 -6.77 3.49
C LYS A 72 12.09 -5.83 4.31
N ALA A 73 10.96 -5.44 3.74
CA ALA A 73 9.94 -4.62 4.37
C ALA A 73 8.92 -5.48 5.13
N ASN A 74 8.07 -4.84 5.94
CA ASN A 74 7.02 -5.55 6.65
C ASN A 74 5.98 -6.07 5.65
N LEU A 75 5.96 -7.39 5.44
CA LEU A 75 5.18 -8.05 4.39
C LEU A 75 3.66 -7.91 4.62
N PRO A 76 3.11 -8.22 5.81
CA PRO A 76 1.68 -8.04 6.08
C PRO A 76 1.18 -6.61 5.83
N ILE A 77 1.93 -5.61 6.29
CA ILE A 77 1.55 -4.21 6.11
C ILE A 77 1.60 -3.81 4.63
N SER A 78 2.62 -4.24 3.89
CA SER A 78 2.75 -3.92 2.47
C SER A 78 1.56 -4.46 1.67
N ILE A 79 1.11 -5.68 1.97
CA ILE A 79 -0.05 -6.29 1.31
C ILE A 79 -1.36 -5.61 1.75
N ALA A 80 -1.52 -5.33 3.05
CA ALA A 80 -2.73 -4.71 3.57
C ALA A 80 -2.99 -3.32 2.98
N LEU A 81 -1.95 -2.53 2.72
CA LEU A 81 -2.10 -1.19 2.14
C LEU A 81 -2.58 -1.21 0.69
N VAL A 82 -2.32 -2.29 -0.04
CA VAL A 82 -2.81 -2.45 -1.41
C VAL A 82 -4.34 -2.53 -1.46
N TRP A 83 -4.99 -2.96 -0.36
CA TRP A 83 -6.45 -3.00 -0.24
C TRP A 83 -7.12 -1.62 -0.13
N ILE A 84 -6.33 -0.55 -0.06
CA ILE A 84 -6.85 0.82 -0.18
C ILE A 84 -7.55 1.02 -1.53
N THR A 85 -7.11 0.35 -2.59
CA THR A 85 -7.75 0.32 -3.92
C THR A 85 -8.52 -0.99 -4.12
N ASN A 86 -9.62 -1.13 -3.39
CA ASN A 86 -10.57 -2.23 -3.54
C ASN A 86 -11.69 -1.84 -4.55
N PRO A 87 -12.59 -2.76 -4.95
CA PRO A 87 -13.62 -2.46 -5.97
C PRO A 87 -14.50 -1.23 -5.67
N ILE A 88 -14.66 -0.87 -4.40
CA ILE A 88 -15.46 0.29 -3.98
C ILE A 88 -14.65 1.58 -4.11
N THR A 89 -13.37 1.56 -3.71
CA THR A 89 -12.51 2.76 -3.68
C THR A 89 -11.70 2.99 -4.95
N MET A 90 -11.52 1.96 -5.77
CA MET A 90 -10.76 2.02 -7.02
C MET A 90 -11.37 3.00 -8.03
N PRO A 91 -12.69 3.03 -8.31
CA PRO A 91 -13.27 3.99 -9.26
C PRO A 91 -12.96 5.47 -8.94
N PRO A 92 -13.21 6.00 -7.71
CA PRO A 92 -12.90 7.38 -7.42
C PRO A 92 -11.39 7.68 -7.40
N LEU A 93 -10.55 6.74 -6.94
CA LEU A 93 -9.09 6.92 -6.93
C LEU A 93 -8.52 6.97 -8.35
N PHE A 94 -8.92 6.05 -9.22
CA PHE A 94 -8.42 5.98 -10.59
C PHE A 94 -8.96 7.11 -11.47
N PHE A 95 -10.18 7.58 -11.22
CA PHE A 95 -10.67 8.82 -11.82
C PHE A 95 -9.83 10.04 -11.39
N PHE A 96 -9.45 10.12 -10.11
CA PHE A 96 -8.56 11.17 -9.63
C PHE A 96 -7.17 11.10 -10.27
N ALA A 97 -6.60 9.90 -10.41
CA ALA A 97 -5.34 9.69 -11.13
C ALA A 97 -5.46 10.20 -12.58
N TYR A 98 -6.51 9.79 -13.30
CA TYR A 98 -6.76 10.28 -14.66
C TYR A 98 -6.83 11.81 -14.73
N LYS A 99 -7.56 12.46 -13.82
CA LYS A 99 -7.61 13.94 -13.75
C LYS A 99 -6.24 14.58 -13.59
N ILE A 100 -5.39 14.05 -12.69
CA ILE A 100 -4.02 14.54 -12.49
C ILE A 100 -3.20 14.40 -13.77
N GLY A 101 -3.25 13.23 -14.40
CA GLY A 101 -2.47 12.99 -15.61
C GLY A 101 -2.95 13.84 -16.78
N SER A 102 -4.26 13.97 -16.99
CA SER A 102 -4.83 14.81 -18.05
C SER A 102 -4.47 16.28 -17.86
N TRP A 103 -4.49 16.76 -16.61
CA TRP A 103 -4.04 18.11 -16.27
C TRP A 103 -2.58 18.34 -16.64
N ILE A 104 -1.70 17.36 -16.35
CA ILE A 104 -0.26 17.47 -16.65
C ILE A 104 0.04 17.37 -18.15
N LEU A 105 -0.64 16.48 -18.87
CA LEU A 105 -0.47 16.37 -20.33
C LEU A 105 -1.13 17.52 -21.10
N SER A 106 -1.86 18.41 -20.43
CA SER A 106 -2.74 19.39 -21.09
C SER A 106 -3.68 18.73 -22.12
N SER A 107 -4.08 17.48 -21.84
CA SER A 107 -4.98 16.75 -22.72
C SER A 107 -6.38 17.34 -22.59
N PRO A 108 -7.08 17.66 -23.69
CA PRO A 108 -8.43 18.17 -23.61
C PRO A 108 -9.31 17.14 -22.89
N PHE A 109 -9.98 17.55 -21.82
CA PHE A 109 -11.01 16.73 -21.17
C PHE A 109 -12.07 16.41 -22.22
N HIS A 110 -12.04 15.18 -22.75
CA HIS A 110 -13.13 14.68 -23.58
C HIS A 110 -14.34 14.51 -22.66
N ASN A 111 -15.22 15.51 -22.65
CA ASN A 111 -16.62 15.37 -22.24
C ASN A 111 -17.33 14.56 -23.33
N THR A 112 -16.96 13.30 -23.49
CA THR A 112 -17.63 12.42 -24.45
C THR A 112 -18.92 11.95 -23.83
N ASN A 113 -20.04 12.36 -24.42
CA ASN A 113 -21.27 11.59 -24.38
C ASN A 113 -20.89 10.18 -24.86
N ILE A 114 -20.83 9.23 -23.94
CA ILE A 114 -20.38 7.86 -24.23
C ILE A 114 -21.51 7.18 -25.01
N GLU A 115 -21.55 7.40 -26.32
CA GLU A 115 -22.23 6.48 -27.21
C GLU A 115 -21.40 5.19 -27.22
N LEU A 116 -22.01 4.12 -26.71
CA LEU A 116 -21.37 2.83 -26.43
C LEU A 116 -21.09 2.04 -27.72
N SER A 117 -20.34 2.63 -28.65
CA SER A 117 -19.93 1.96 -29.90
C SER A 117 -18.50 1.42 -29.77
N PHE A 118 -18.30 0.16 -30.15
CA PHE A 118 -17.02 -0.56 -29.99
C PHE A 118 -15.85 0.11 -30.73
N THR A 119 -16.14 0.87 -31.79
CA THR A 119 -15.19 1.69 -32.55
C THR A 119 -14.76 2.98 -31.84
N TYR A 120 -15.63 3.60 -31.03
CA TYR A 120 -15.24 4.74 -30.18
C TYR A 120 -14.48 4.29 -28.94
N PHE A 121 -14.73 3.06 -28.46
CA PHE A 121 -14.01 2.49 -27.33
C PHE A 121 -12.51 2.34 -27.62
N SER A 122 -12.11 1.87 -28.81
CA SER A 122 -10.69 1.66 -29.13
C SER A 122 -9.89 2.96 -29.24
N THR A 123 -10.47 4.02 -29.83
CA THR A 123 -9.86 5.35 -29.91
C THR A 123 -9.89 6.07 -28.56
N ALA A 124 -11.01 6.03 -27.83
CA ALA A 124 -11.09 6.61 -26.49
C ALA A 124 -10.11 5.94 -25.50
N VAL A 125 -9.96 4.62 -25.56
CA VAL A 125 -8.98 3.90 -24.72
C VAL A 125 -7.57 4.40 -25.00
N HIS A 126 -7.21 4.72 -26.25
CA HIS A 126 -5.90 5.22 -26.64
C HIS A 126 -5.59 6.64 -26.09
N ASP A 127 -6.59 7.46 -25.86
CA ASP A 127 -6.40 8.81 -25.31
C ASP A 127 -6.51 8.85 -23.78
N ILE A 128 -7.16 7.84 -23.18
CA ILE A 128 -7.36 7.75 -21.72
C ILE A 128 -6.16 7.08 -21.03
N TRP A 129 -5.56 6.03 -21.62
CA TRP A 129 -4.55 5.23 -20.91
C TRP A 129 -3.27 6.00 -20.57
N LYS A 130 -2.81 6.91 -21.44
CA LYS A 130 -1.58 7.71 -21.20
C LYS A 130 -1.70 8.63 -19.99
N PRO A 131 -2.68 9.56 -19.93
CA PRO A 131 -2.87 10.39 -18.74
C PRO A 131 -3.22 9.54 -17.52
N PHE A 132 -4.01 8.48 -17.68
CA PHE A 132 -4.32 7.58 -16.58
C PHE A 132 -3.07 6.96 -15.93
N LEU A 133 -2.20 6.33 -16.72
CA LEU A 133 -0.97 5.72 -16.20
C LEU A 133 -0.01 6.74 -15.61
N LEU A 134 0.11 7.93 -16.22
CA LEU A 134 0.93 9.01 -15.64
C LEU A 134 0.37 9.43 -14.27
N GLY A 135 -0.94 9.62 -14.18
CA GLY A 135 -1.63 9.91 -12.93
C GLY A 135 -1.38 8.86 -11.85
N CYS A 136 -1.51 7.58 -12.21
CA CYS A 136 -1.21 6.45 -11.33
C CYS A 136 0.24 6.50 -10.83
N LEU A 137 1.20 6.75 -11.71
CA LEU A 137 2.61 6.85 -11.35
C LEU A 137 2.85 8.00 -10.34
N ILE A 138 2.27 9.18 -10.60
CA ILE A 138 2.43 10.36 -9.74
C ILE A 138 1.76 10.15 -8.39
N CYS A 139 0.52 9.67 -8.37
CA CYS A 139 -0.19 9.34 -7.14
C CYS A 139 0.52 8.24 -6.35
N GLY A 140 1.06 7.23 -7.04
CA GLY A 140 1.88 6.16 -6.48
C GLY A 140 3.12 6.70 -5.76
N ILE A 141 3.93 7.51 -6.44
CA ILE A 141 5.16 8.07 -5.88
C ILE A 141 4.84 9.02 -4.71
N THR A 142 3.87 9.92 -4.90
CA THR A 142 3.50 10.90 -3.86
C THR A 142 2.97 10.21 -2.61
N SER A 143 2.04 9.27 -2.75
CA SER A 143 1.51 8.51 -1.62
C SER A 143 2.60 7.65 -0.93
N ALA A 144 3.52 7.06 -1.69
CA ALA A 144 4.64 6.29 -1.13
C ALA A 144 5.60 7.14 -0.29
N ILE A 145 5.91 8.36 -0.74
CA ILE A 145 6.74 9.32 -0.01
C ILE A 145 6.01 9.78 1.25
N ILE A 146 4.76 10.23 1.11
CA ILE A 146 3.93 10.72 2.22
C ILE A 146 3.78 9.63 3.29
N GLY A 147 3.44 8.41 2.90
CA GLY A 147 3.29 7.28 3.82
C GLY A 147 4.58 6.98 4.59
N ASN A 148 5.74 7.01 3.93
CA ASN A 148 7.03 6.81 4.59
C ASN A 148 7.29 7.87 5.67
N ILE A 149 7.08 9.14 5.30
CA ILE A 149 7.32 10.29 6.18
C ILE A 149 6.36 10.24 7.37
N LEU A 150 5.06 10.01 7.12
CA LEU A 150 4.04 9.90 8.16
C LEU A 150 4.39 8.82 9.19
N VAL A 151 4.79 7.62 8.75
CA VAL A 151 5.21 6.55 9.67
C VAL A 151 6.38 7.02 10.55
N ARG A 152 7.38 7.68 9.98
CA ARG A 152 8.54 8.18 10.75
C ARG A 152 8.15 9.26 11.76
N ILE A 153 7.26 10.17 11.37
CA ILE A 153 6.74 11.23 12.25
C ILE A 153 5.94 10.63 13.40
N ILE A 154 4.98 9.76 13.11
CA ILE A 154 4.15 9.08 14.11
C ILE A 154 5.03 8.29 15.08
N TRP A 155 6.05 7.60 14.56
CA TRP A 155 6.99 6.86 15.39
C TRP A 155 7.77 7.78 16.34
N ARG A 156 8.31 8.89 15.83
CA ARG A 156 9.04 9.89 16.64
C ARG A 156 8.14 10.46 17.74
N TYR A 157 6.92 10.83 17.40
CA TYR A 157 5.95 11.35 18.37
C TYR A 157 5.62 10.33 19.46
N SER A 158 5.42 9.07 19.07
CA SER A 158 5.10 7.96 19.99
C SER A 158 6.22 7.73 21.00
N ILE A 159 7.48 7.77 20.57
CA ILE A 159 8.65 7.62 21.46
C ILE A 159 8.77 8.82 22.42
N ASN A 160 8.62 10.05 21.92
CA ASN A 160 8.67 11.24 22.77
C ASN A 160 7.58 11.23 23.86
N LYS A 161 6.36 10.82 23.49
CA LYS A 161 5.25 10.69 24.45
C LYS A 161 5.55 9.64 25.52
N LEU A 162 6.12 8.50 25.14
CA LEU A 162 6.52 7.45 26.08
C LEU A 162 7.61 7.94 27.05
N TRP A 163 8.57 8.73 26.60
CA TRP A 163 9.61 9.31 27.46
C TRP A 163 9.05 10.38 28.41
N ASN A 164 8.17 11.26 27.94
CA ASN A 164 7.54 12.26 28.79
C ASN A 164 6.65 11.63 29.87
N ASN A 165 5.94 10.55 29.55
CA ASN A 165 5.16 9.81 30.54
C ASN A 165 6.03 9.14 31.61
N ARG A 166 7.24 8.70 31.27
CA ARG A 166 8.19 8.15 32.26
C ARG A 166 8.75 9.22 33.19
N LYS A 167 8.94 10.45 32.70
CA LYS A 167 9.39 11.58 33.53
C LYS A 167 8.34 12.06 34.53
N LYS A 168 7.05 11.85 34.25
CA LYS A 168 5.94 12.20 35.17
C LYS A 168 5.69 11.16 36.27
N LEU A 169 6.31 9.98 36.17
CA LEU A 169 6.19 8.89 37.15
C LEU A 169 7.37 8.85 38.13
N LYS A 170 8.34 9.75 37.97
CA LYS A 170 9.40 10.05 38.94
C LYS A 170 9.09 11.39 39.57
#